data_AF-A0A5B9YBJ7-F1
#
_entry.id   AF-A0A5B9YBJ7-F1
#
_cell.length_a   1.000
_cell.length_b   1.000
_cell.length_c   1.000
_cell.angle_alpha   90.00
_cell.angle_beta   90.00
_cell.angle_gamma   90.00
#
_symmetry.space_group_name_H-M   'P 1'
#
loop_
_entity.id
_entity.type
_entity.pdbx_description
1 polymer ?
#
loop_
_entity_poly.entity_id
_entity_poly.type
_entity_poly.pdbx_seq_one_letter_code
_entity_poly.pdbx_strand_id
1 'polypeptide(L)'
;MEHGLNMNELKEKRLNLLVALGEETHNLVRGGSMTISDKLRSLSEEIKKADIQISKTSNAVDISCCPQCHEALQADAMFCSKCGFAVKEYFAAYIAKCHCCGTPMKAEQNYCVVCGTKQSSHFSLEKSAE
;
A
#
# COMPACT_ATOMS: atom_id res chain seq x y z
N MET A 1 28.77 -39.25 -4.25
CA MET A 1 29.05 -38.05 -5.05
C MET A 1 28.18 -36.94 -4.51
N GLU A 2 28.75 -36.10 -3.63
CA GLU A 2 28.05 -34.92 -3.15
C GLU A 2 28.11 -33.86 -4.26
N HIS A 3 27.01 -33.69 -4.99
CA HIS A 3 26.84 -32.51 -5.81
C HIS A 3 26.60 -31.33 -4.86
N GLY A 4 27.70 -30.68 -4.48
CA GLY A 4 27.66 -29.42 -3.73
C GLY A 4 26.84 -28.41 -4.51
N LEU A 5 25.84 -27.81 -3.86
CA LEU A 5 24.99 -26.79 -4.45
C LEU A 5 25.86 -25.64 -4.97
N ASN A 6 25.63 -25.23 -6.21
CA ASN A 6 26.28 -24.06 -6.80
C ASN A 6 25.84 -22.79 -6.05
N MET A 7 26.68 -21.76 -6.04
CA MET A 7 26.43 -20.46 -5.38
C MET A 7 25.07 -19.84 -5.71
N ASN A 8 24.56 -20.04 -6.93
CA ASN A 8 23.23 -19.53 -7.31
C ASN A 8 22.10 -20.33 -6.64
N GLU A 9 22.22 -21.66 -6.59
CA GLU A 9 21.25 -22.53 -5.90
C GLU A 9 21.25 -22.27 -4.39
N LEU A 10 22.42 -21.96 -3.81
CA LEU A 10 22.52 -21.55 -2.40
C LEU A 10 21.85 -20.19 -2.14
N LYS A 11 21.98 -19.23 -3.06
CA LYS A 11 21.31 -17.92 -2.96
C LYS A 11 19.80 -18.06 -3.09
N GLU A 12 19.33 -18.87 -4.02
CA GLU A 12 17.90 -19.16 -4.20
C GLU A 12 17.33 -19.89 -2.99
N LYS A 13 18.02 -20.92 -2.49
CA LYS A 13 17.65 -21.61 -1.25
C LYS A 13 17.58 -20.63 -0.08
N ARG A 14 18.55 -19.72 0.06
CA ARG A 14 18.53 -18.67 1.10
C ARG A 14 17.32 -17.75 0.94
N LEU A 15 17.01 -17.30 -0.28
CA LEU A 15 15.84 -16.46 -0.53
C LEU A 15 14.56 -17.17 -0.11
N ASN A 16 14.38 -18.43 -0.54
CA ASN A 16 13.20 -19.23 -0.20
C ASN A 16 13.06 -19.44 1.31
N LEU A 17 14.16 -19.67 2.02
CA LEU A 17 14.17 -19.78 3.48
C LEU A 17 13.78 -18.46 4.16
N LEU A 18 14.23 -17.31 3.65
CA LEU A 18 13.85 -16.00 4.18
C LEU A 18 12.37 -15.70 3.97
N VAL A 19 11.83 -16.07 2.81
CA VAL A 19 10.39 -15.94 2.50
C VAL A 19 9.57 -16.81 3.46
N ALA A 20 9.91 -18.10 3.59
CA ALA A 20 9.21 -19.02 4.49
C ALA A 20 9.25 -18.56 5.95
N LEU A 21 10.39 -18.06 6.44
CA LEU A 21 10.52 -17.49 7.78
C LEU A 21 9.59 -16.28 7.97
N GLY A 22 9.51 -15.39 6.98
CA GLY A 22 8.65 -14.22 7.01
C GLY A 22 7.16 -14.59 7.03
N GLU A 23 6.76 -15.56 6.19
CA GLU A 23 5.39 -16.08 6.14
C GLU A 23 4.97 -16.70 7.48
N GLU A 24 5.81 -17.57 8.06
CA GLU A 24 5.54 -18.19 9.35
C GLU A 24 5.43 -17.14 10.46
N THR A 25 6.37 -16.19 10.50
CA THR A 25 6.34 -15.07 11.46
C THR A 25 5.05 -14.26 11.32
N HIS A 26 4.62 -13.97 10.09
CA HIS A 26 3.38 -13.24 9.83
C HIS A 26 2.15 -13.99 10.38
N ASN A 27 2.08 -15.30 10.12
CA ASN A 27 0.98 -16.15 10.59
C ASN A 27 0.93 -16.22 12.12
N LEU A 28 2.07 -16.42 12.77
CA LEU A 28 2.17 -16.49 14.24
C LEU A 28 1.79 -15.18 14.93
N VAL A 29 2.25 -14.06 14.38
CA VAL A 29 1.90 -12.71 14.88
C VAL A 29 0.40 -12.45 14.73
N ARG A 30 -0.18 -12.79 13.58
CA ARG A 30 -1.61 -12.56 13.31
C ARG A 30 -2.53 -13.51 14.07
N GLY A 31 -2.11 -14.75 14.27
CA GLY A 31 -2.83 -15.74 15.06
C GLY A 31 -2.79 -15.49 16.57
N GLY A 32 -2.01 -14.50 17.02
CA GLY A 32 -1.84 -14.18 18.44
C GLY A 32 -0.94 -15.17 19.19
N SER A 33 -0.40 -16.19 18.51
CA SER A 33 0.50 -17.19 19.09
C SER A 33 1.90 -16.66 19.36
N MET A 34 2.27 -15.54 18.74
CA MET A 34 3.55 -14.87 18.98
C MET A 34 3.33 -13.37 19.19
N THR A 35 3.67 -12.89 20.38
CA THR A 35 3.64 -11.46 20.69
C THR A 35 4.84 -10.79 20.03
N ILE A 36 4.60 -9.85 19.12
CA ILE A 36 5.66 -8.96 18.63
C ILE A 36 6.25 -8.25 19.84
N SER A 37 7.59 -8.33 20.02
CA SER A 37 8.32 -7.53 21.01
C SER A 37 7.84 -6.07 20.93
N ASP A 38 7.55 -5.44 22.06
CA ASP A 38 7.04 -4.06 22.08
C ASP A 38 7.96 -3.08 21.31
N LYS A 39 9.27 -3.38 21.25
CA LYS A 39 10.24 -2.65 20.44
C LYS A 39 10.00 -2.78 18.93
N LEU A 40 9.65 -3.97 18.44
CA LEU A 40 9.34 -4.18 17.02
C LEU A 40 8.01 -3.53 16.65
N ARG A 41 7.01 -3.56 17.55
CA ARG A 41 5.73 -2.87 17.35
C ARG A 41 5.90 -1.36 17.25
N SER A 42 6.68 -0.77 18.16
CA SER A 42 6.99 0.66 18.13
C SER A 42 7.74 1.07 16.86
N LEU A 43 8.78 0.32 16.47
CA LEU A 43 9.48 0.57 15.21
C LEU A 43 8.55 0.46 13.99
N SER A 44 7.66 -0.54 13.95
CA SER A 44 6.68 -0.69 12.87
C SER A 44 5.70 0.49 12.80
N GLU A 45 5.25 1.01 13.95
CA GLU A 45 4.40 2.20 14.00
C GLU A 45 5.14 3.47 13.59
N GLU A 46 6.41 3.61 13.96
CA GLU A 46 7.27 4.73 13.53
C GLU A 46 7.50 4.70 12.01
N ILE A 47 7.80 3.53 11.44
CA ILE A 47 7.93 3.35 9.98
C ILE A 47 6.62 3.72 9.28
N LYS A 48 5.47 3.23 9.78
CA LYS A 48 4.16 3.58 9.21
C LYS A 48 3.93 5.10 9.19
N LYS A 49 4.29 5.80 10.28
CA LYS A 49 4.18 7.27 10.35
C LYS A 49 5.11 7.94 9.34
N ALA A 50 6.36 7.47 9.23
CA ALA A 50 7.33 7.98 8.27
C ALA A 50 6.85 7.77 6.82
N ASP A 51 6.34 6.60 6.46
CA ASP A 51 5.82 6.31 5.12
C ASP A 51 4.64 7.22 4.75
N ILE A 52 3.72 7.46 5.69
CA ILE A 52 2.62 8.42 5.51
C ILE A 52 3.16 9.84 5.30
N GLN A 53 4.17 10.26 6.06
CA GLN A 53 4.78 11.58 5.89
C GLN A 53 5.55 11.71 4.57
N ILE A 54 6.30 10.69 4.18
CA ILE A 54 7.02 10.62 2.90
C ILE A 54 6.00 10.74 1.78
N SER A 55 4.95 9.91 1.76
CA SER A 55 3.92 9.98 0.72
C SER A 55 3.28 11.37 0.60
N LYS A 56 2.99 12.05 1.71
CA LYS A 56 2.48 13.44 1.70
C LYS A 56 3.48 14.45 1.14
N THR A 57 4.77 14.18 1.27
CA THR A 57 5.86 15.09 0.87
C THR A 57 6.38 14.79 -0.54
N SER A 58 6.26 13.55 -1.00
CA SER A 58 6.77 13.05 -2.27
C SER A 58 5.61 12.64 -3.18
N ASN A 59 5.01 13.58 -3.92
CA ASN A 59 4.09 13.36 -5.06
C ASN A 59 3.21 12.09 -4.99
N ALA A 60 2.69 11.70 -3.81
CA ALA A 60 1.70 10.65 -3.75
C ALA A 60 0.44 11.17 -4.41
N VAL A 61 -0.40 10.25 -4.87
CA VAL A 61 -1.67 10.61 -5.49
C VAL A 61 -2.55 11.29 -4.45
N ASP A 62 -2.47 12.61 -4.42
CA ASP A 62 -3.35 13.49 -3.70
C ASP A 62 -4.53 13.80 -4.61
N ILE A 63 -5.65 13.13 -4.35
CA ILE A 63 -6.90 13.32 -5.08
C ILE A 63 -7.47 14.73 -4.93
N SER A 64 -6.92 15.55 -4.01
CA SER A 64 -7.28 16.96 -3.86
C SER A 64 -6.47 17.92 -4.74
N CYS A 65 -5.48 17.43 -5.50
CA CYS A 65 -4.65 18.23 -6.38
C CYS A 65 -4.66 17.71 -7.82
N CYS A 66 -4.56 18.60 -8.80
CA CYS A 66 -4.45 18.23 -10.20
C CYS A 66 -3.13 17.47 -10.45
N PRO A 67 -3.13 16.27 -11.03
CA PRO A 67 -1.90 15.50 -11.26
C PRO A 67 -1.00 16.13 -12.33
N GLN A 68 -1.52 17.06 -13.14
CA GLN A 68 -0.79 17.65 -14.26
C GLN A 68 -0.21 19.04 -13.93
N CYS A 69 -0.93 19.86 -13.16
CA CYS A 69 -0.51 21.22 -12.83
C CYS A 69 -0.43 21.52 -11.32
N HIS A 70 -0.75 20.55 -10.46
CA HIS A 70 -0.70 20.63 -8.99
C HIS A 70 -1.62 21.69 -8.37
N GLU A 71 -2.58 22.23 -9.12
CA GLU A 71 -3.59 23.13 -8.58
C GLU A 71 -4.58 22.37 -7.69
N ALA A 72 -4.99 22.99 -6.57
CA ALA A 72 -6.01 22.42 -5.70
C ALA A 72 -7.34 22.24 -6.45
N LEU A 73 -7.97 21.09 -6.27
CA LEU A 73 -9.25 20.73 -6.88
C LEU A 73 -10.39 20.98 -5.88
N GLN A 74 -11.52 21.45 -6.40
CA GLN A 74 -12.76 21.49 -5.63
C GLN A 74 -13.29 20.07 -5.42
N ALA A 75 -14.10 19.87 -4.37
CA ALA A 75 -14.83 18.62 -4.17
C ALA A 75 -15.63 18.30 -5.45
N ASP A 76 -15.51 17.07 -5.93
CA ASP A 76 -16.19 16.55 -7.13
C ASP A 76 -15.86 17.26 -8.46
N ALA A 77 -14.70 17.95 -8.55
CA ALA A 77 -14.25 18.56 -9.80
C ALA A 77 -14.22 17.53 -10.96
N MET A 78 -14.88 17.85 -12.07
CA MET A 78 -14.82 17.04 -13.30
C MET A 78 -13.49 17.29 -14.04
N PHE A 79 -13.09 18.57 -14.11
CA PHE A 79 -11.89 19.07 -14.77
C PHE A 79 -11.13 20.03 -13.85
N CYS A 80 -9.81 20.13 -14.03
CA CYS A 80 -9.01 21.16 -13.37
C CYS A 80 -9.35 22.54 -13.94
N SER A 81 -9.72 23.49 -13.08
CA SER A 81 -10.05 24.87 -13.47
C SER A 81 -8.88 25.66 -14.07
N LYS A 82 -7.64 25.23 -13.82
CA LYS A 82 -6.42 25.91 -14.30
C LYS A 82 -5.88 25.37 -15.61
N CYS A 83 -5.81 24.04 -15.77
CA CYS A 83 -5.20 23.43 -16.95
C CYS A 83 -6.18 22.62 -17.82
N GLY A 84 -7.43 22.46 -17.41
CA GLY A 84 -8.45 21.72 -18.15
C GLY A 84 -8.31 20.19 -18.10
N PHE A 85 -7.35 19.64 -17.33
CA PHE A 85 -7.17 18.20 -17.21
C PHE A 85 -8.42 17.51 -16.62
N ALA A 86 -8.85 16.39 -17.20
CA ALA A 86 -10.02 15.62 -16.76
C ALA A 86 -9.71 14.79 -15.50
N VAL A 87 -9.86 15.41 -14.32
CA VAL A 87 -9.46 14.82 -13.04
C VAL A 87 -10.39 13.69 -12.58
N LYS A 88 -11.70 13.76 -12.88
CA LYS A 88 -12.64 12.73 -12.45
C LYS A 88 -12.34 11.38 -13.09
N GLU A 89 -12.03 11.37 -14.37
CA GLU A 89 -11.67 10.14 -15.10
C GLU A 89 -10.36 9.55 -14.59
N TYR A 90 -9.38 10.41 -14.28
CA TYR A 90 -8.10 9.97 -13.72
C TYR A 90 -8.26 9.35 -12.32
N PHE A 91 -9.05 9.98 -11.44
CA PHE A 91 -9.26 9.50 -10.07
C PHE A 91 -10.38 8.48 -9.90
N ALA A 92 -11.16 8.17 -10.95
CA ALA A 92 -12.23 7.17 -10.91
C ALA A 92 -11.76 5.78 -10.46
N ALA A 93 -10.47 5.46 -10.64
CA ALA A 93 -9.88 4.22 -10.14
C ALA A 93 -9.64 4.23 -8.62
N TYR A 94 -9.47 5.40 -7.98
CA TYR A 94 -9.06 5.58 -6.58
C TYR A 94 -10.26 5.63 -5.61
N ILE A 95 -11.09 4.58 -5.63
CA ILE A 95 -12.31 4.50 -4.81
C ILE A 95 -12.12 3.78 -3.47
N ALA A 96 -10.99 3.09 -3.27
CA ALA A 96 -10.72 2.34 -2.06
C ALA A 96 -9.80 3.14 -1.11
N LYS A 97 -9.96 2.93 0.20
CA LYS A 97 -9.02 3.42 1.21
C LYS A 97 -8.35 2.23 1.88
N CYS A 98 -7.06 2.34 2.15
CA CYS A 98 -6.34 1.32 2.89
C CYS A 98 -6.95 1.13 4.29
N HIS A 99 -7.30 -0.10 4.67
CA HIS A 99 -7.88 -0.40 6.00
C HIS A 99 -6.92 -0.15 7.17
N CYS A 100 -5.62 -0.04 6.89
CA CYS A 100 -4.57 0.15 7.90
C CYS A 100 -4.13 1.61 8.06
N CYS A 101 -3.95 2.34 6.95
CA CYS A 101 -3.41 3.72 6.99
C CYS A 101 -4.35 4.79 6.40
N GLY A 102 -5.47 4.39 5.77
CA GLY A 102 -6.46 5.31 5.22
C GLY A 102 -6.11 5.95 3.87
N THR A 103 -4.91 5.68 3.32
CA THR A 103 -4.49 6.24 2.02
C THR A 103 -5.45 5.81 0.89
N PRO A 104 -5.89 6.74 0.02
CA PRO A 104 -6.63 6.42 -1.20
C PRO A 104 -5.82 5.52 -2.12
N MET A 105 -6.46 4.50 -2.68
CA MET A 105 -5.83 3.53 -3.55
C MET A 105 -6.79 3.00 -4.60
N LYS A 106 -6.23 2.37 -5.63
CA LYS A 106 -7.06 1.80 -6.70
C LYS A 106 -7.80 0.55 -6.21
N ALA A 107 -9.03 0.35 -6.65
CA ALA A 107 -9.84 -0.81 -6.25
C ALA A 107 -9.17 -2.17 -6.56
N GLU A 108 -8.38 -2.22 -7.63
CA GLU A 108 -7.71 -3.43 -8.12
C GLU A 108 -6.38 -3.74 -7.37
N GLN A 109 -5.89 -2.83 -6.52
CA GLN A 109 -4.61 -2.98 -5.85
C GLN A 109 -4.71 -3.89 -4.62
N ASN A 110 -3.94 -4.98 -4.64
CA ASN A 110 -3.89 -5.95 -3.53
C ASN A 110 -3.08 -5.46 -2.32
N TYR A 111 -2.23 -4.43 -2.48
CA TYR A 111 -1.36 -3.91 -1.43
C TYR A 111 -1.37 -2.39 -1.43
N CYS A 112 -1.33 -1.78 -0.25
CA CYS A 112 -1.19 -0.33 -0.12
C CYS A 112 0.23 0.10 -0.53
N VAL A 113 0.34 1.04 -1.47
CA VAL A 113 1.63 1.59 -1.94
C VAL A 113 2.34 2.45 -0.89
N VAL A 114 1.64 2.85 0.18
CA VAL A 114 2.20 3.64 1.28
C VAL A 114 2.66 2.75 2.43
N CYS A 115 1.79 1.92 3.00
CA CYS A 115 2.13 1.15 4.22
C CYS A 115 2.35 -0.36 3.97
N GLY A 116 2.34 -0.80 2.71
CA GLY A 116 2.58 -2.20 2.33
C GLY A 116 1.50 -3.19 2.79
N THR A 117 0.46 -2.75 3.49
CA THR A 117 -0.55 -3.65 4.04
C THR A 117 -1.39 -4.27 2.92
N LYS A 118 -1.52 -5.61 2.96
CA LYS A 118 -2.40 -6.35 2.06
C LYS A 118 -3.85 -5.96 2.29
N GLN A 119 -4.55 -5.62 1.22
CA GLN A 119 -5.98 -5.35 1.24
C GLN A 119 -6.73 -6.64 0.96
N SER A 120 -7.72 -6.97 1.78
CA SER A 120 -8.68 -8.02 1.44
C SER A 120 -9.59 -7.44 0.35
N SER A 121 -9.42 -7.92 -0.88
CA SER A 121 -10.26 -7.60 -2.02
C SER A 121 -11.69 -8.08 -1.79
N HIS A 122 -12.47 -7.30 -1.05
CA HIS A 122 -13.92 -7.44 -0.97
C HIS A 122 -14.55 -6.11 -0.51
N PHE A 123 -14.58 -5.11 -1.40
CA PHE A 123 -15.50 -3.99 -1.22
C PHE A 123 -16.51 -4.02 -2.36
N SER A 124 -17.68 -4.56 -2.03
CA SER A 124 -18.89 -4.40 -2.83
C SER A 124 -19.06 -2.92 -3.14
N LEU A 125 -19.19 -2.59 -4.41
CA LEU A 125 -19.63 -1.29 -4.86
C LEU A 125 -20.97 -0.99 -4.18
N GLU A 126 -20.97 -0.23 -3.08
CA GLU A 126 -22.16 0.49 -2.68
C GLU A 126 -22.43 1.48 -3.80
N LYS A 127 -23.33 1.08 -4.70
CA LYS A 127 -24.01 1.97 -5.62
C LYS A 127 -24.50 3.15 -4.79
N SER A 128 -23.96 4.33 -5.04
CA SER A 128 -24.62 5.57 -4.69
C SER A 128 -26.01 5.54 -5.32
N ALA A 129 -27.02 5.30 -4.48
CA ALA A 129 -28.41 5.47 -4.82
C ALA A 129 -28.68 6.98 -4.97
N GLU A 130 -29.20 7.31 -6.14
CA GLU A 130 -30.18 8.36 -6.49
C GLU A 130 -30.01 9.77 -5.87
#